data_AF-A0A956AS32-F1
#
_entry.id   AF-A0A956AS32-F1
#
_cell.length_a   1.000
_cell.length_b   1.000
_cell.length_c   1.000
_cell.angle_alpha   90.00
_cell.angle_beta   90.00
_cell.angle_gamma   90.00
#
_symmetry.space_group_name_H-M   'P 1'
#
loop_
_entity.id
_entity.type
_entity.pdbx_description
1 polymer ?
#
loop_
_entity_poly.entity_id
_entity_poly.type
_entity_poly.pdbx_seq_one_letter_code
_entity_poly.pdbx_strand_id
1 'polypeptide(L)'
;MPAARAQEAIGAVFGEGAQGVELCDSETGGAAPGWVRVRSWHPAETDATALRARLTAQLGDGVEIHFATDDNPWQAGLVSAEARLIGAGFAIVEADETPVPAGRRALRIAAGSAFGEGAHPTTALCVEALEAWRAAHAPPPSALDVGTGTGVLALVVVALGVPRVRAIDIDGLARAAARRHAAQNGMAEHIAVAETLPPVQETQGLIVANLPPGPLLALSAEMRARLAPGGALIVSGFATAQIEAITAAFAPLAATAQATRDGFACLVLTSPEEAC
;
A
#
# COMPACT_ATOMS: atom_id res chain seq x y z
N MET A 1 -1.59 -8.59 32.48
CA MET A 1 -3.05 -8.62 32.24
C MET A 1 -3.55 -7.32 31.56
N PRO A 2 -3.26 -6.09 32.06
CA PRO A 2 -3.76 -4.87 31.42
C PRO A 2 -3.19 -4.59 30.01
N ALA A 3 -1.88 -4.82 29.81
CA ALA A 3 -1.21 -4.52 28.54
C ALA A 3 -1.69 -5.37 27.35
N ALA A 4 -1.95 -6.67 27.55
CA ALA A 4 -2.49 -7.54 26.50
C ALA A 4 -3.91 -7.11 26.08
N ARG A 5 -4.72 -6.71 27.07
CA ARG A 5 -6.09 -6.24 26.84
C ARG A 5 -6.14 -4.87 26.19
N ALA A 6 -5.19 -3.99 26.53
CA ALA A 6 -5.02 -2.70 25.87
C ALA A 6 -4.70 -2.88 24.39
N GLN A 7 -3.82 -3.82 24.06
CA GLN A 7 -3.44 -4.11 22.68
C GLN A 7 -4.58 -4.75 21.87
N GLU A 8 -5.36 -5.63 22.49
CA GLU A 8 -6.58 -6.18 21.90
C GLU A 8 -7.64 -5.10 21.64
N ALA A 9 -7.87 -4.20 22.60
CA ALA A 9 -8.80 -3.08 22.46
C ALA A 9 -8.39 -2.11 21.35
N ILE A 10 -7.11 -1.75 21.27
CA ILE A 10 -6.58 -0.92 20.17
C ILE A 10 -6.84 -1.59 18.82
N GLY A 11 -6.50 -2.88 18.71
CA GLY A 11 -6.66 -3.64 17.46
C GLY A 11 -8.12 -3.71 17.00
N ALA A 12 -9.05 -3.97 17.92
CA ALA A 12 -10.48 -4.01 17.61
C ALA A 12 -11.02 -2.65 17.16
N VAL A 13 -10.61 -1.57 17.83
CA VAL A 13 -11.04 -0.20 17.50
C VAL A 13 -10.51 0.23 16.13
N PHE A 14 -9.26 -0.08 15.79
CA PHE A 14 -8.73 0.13 14.44
C PHE A 14 -9.41 -0.76 13.39
N GLY A 15 -9.72 -2.01 13.72
CA GLY A 15 -10.45 -2.94 12.86
C GLY A 15 -11.84 -2.44 12.46
N GLU A 16 -12.42 -1.54 13.25
CA GLU A 16 -13.71 -0.88 12.99
C GLU A 16 -13.57 0.51 12.32
N GLY A 17 -12.38 0.87 11.84
CA GLY A 17 -12.16 2.06 11.02
C GLY A 17 -11.80 3.34 11.79
N ALA A 18 -11.29 3.21 13.03
CA ALA A 18 -10.76 4.37 13.74
C ALA A 18 -9.61 5.04 12.99
N GLN A 19 -9.63 6.37 12.93
CA GLN A 19 -8.57 7.19 12.35
C GLN A 19 -7.46 7.52 13.37
N GLY A 20 -7.69 7.20 14.64
CA GLY A 20 -6.75 7.39 15.73
C GLY A 20 -7.27 6.70 16.98
N VAL A 21 -6.36 6.20 17.81
CA VAL A 21 -6.68 5.52 19.07
C VAL A 21 -5.64 5.91 20.11
N GLU A 22 -6.11 6.30 21.29
CA GLU A 22 -5.29 6.68 22.43
C GLU A 22 -5.69 5.83 23.64
N LEU A 23 -4.69 5.26 24.33
CA LEU A 23 -4.92 4.62 25.63
C LEU A 23 -4.95 5.71 26.69
N CYS A 24 -6.07 5.79 27.42
CA CYS A 24 -6.27 6.78 28.48
C CYS A 24 -5.97 6.22 29.88
N ASP A 25 -5.05 5.28 29.97
CA ASP A 25 -4.65 4.68 31.24
C ASP A 25 -3.48 5.49 31.82
N SER A 26 -3.79 6.51 32.64
CA SER A 26 -3.05 6.95 33.85
C SER A 26 -3.11 8.44 34.25
N GLU A 27 -4.08 9.27 33.82
CA GLU A 27 -4.10 10.69 34.27
C GLU A 27 -5.40 11.27 34.84
N THR A 28 -6.49 10.52 34.97
CA THR A 28 -7.63 10.98 35.81
C THR A 28 -8.21 9.82 36.61
N GLY A 29 -7.92 9.81 37.92
CA GLY A 29 -8.20 8.71 38.84
C GLY A 29 -9.65 8.20 38.82
N GLY A 30 -9.87 7.03 38.20
CA GLY A 30 -11.17 6.38 38.23
C GLY A 30 -11.31 5.01 37.53
N ALA A 31 -10.32 4.49 36.81
CA ALA A 31 -10.43 3.14 36.26
C ALA A 31 -10.18 2.09 37.35
N ALA A 32 -11.15 1.19 37.58
CA ALA A 32 -10.98 0.07 38.49
C ALA A 32 -9.84 -0.86 38.01
N PRO A 33 -9.10 -1.54 38.91
CA PRO A 33 -8.02 -2.43 38.53
C PRO A 33 -8.48 -3.47 37.48
N GLY A 34 -7.82 -3.49 36.31
CA GLY A 34 -8.12 -4.42 35.22
C GLY A 34 -9.01 -3.88 34.10
N TRP A 35 -9.42 -2.60 34.15
CA TRP A 35 -10.10 -1.91 33.07
C TRP A 35 -9.11 -1.18 32.16
N VAL A 36 -9.42 -1.14 30.86
CA VAL A 36 -8.70 -0.35 29.86
C VAL A 36 -9.63 0.74 29.35
N ARG A 37 -9.20 1.99 29.40
CA ARG A 37 -9.93 3.08 28.72
C ARG A 37 -9.24 3.45 27.41
N VAL A 38 -10.02 3.50 26.35
CA VAL A 38 -9.56 3.86 25.02
C VAL A 38 -10.36 5.06 24.53
N ARG A 39 -9.66 6.07 24.04
CA ARG A 39 -10.25 7.15 23.26
C ARG A 39 -9.99 6.89 21.79
N SER A 40 -11.00 7.12 20.94
CA SER A 40 -10.90 6.83 19.51
C SER A 40 -11.59 7.88 18.67
N TRP A 41 -10.98 8.20 17.53
CA TRP A 41 -11.48 9.14 16.53
C TRP A 41 -11.95 8.37 15.31
N HIS A 42 -13.11 8.74 14.77
CA HIS A 42 -13.76 8.06 13.66
C HIS A 42 -14.26 9.09 12.64
N PRO A 43 -14.48 8.70 11.38
CA PRO A 43 -15.11 9.57 10.38
C PRO A 43 -16.44 10.16 10.90
N ALA A 44 -16.77 11.38 10.47
CA ALA A 44 -17.97 12.09 10.94
C ALA A 44 -19.28 11.36 10.58
N GLU A 45 -19.24 10.52 9.54
CA GLU A 45 -20.37 9.72 9.06
C GLU A 45 -20.58 8.42 9.85
N THR A 46 -19.67 8.08 10.76
CA THR A 46 -19.73 6.86 11.55
C THR A 46 -20.91 6.88 12.51
N ASP A 47 -21.77 5.86 12.43
CA ASP A 47 -22.79 5.61 13.44
C ASP A 47 -22.14 5.11 14.75
N ALA A 48 -21.86 6.07 15.63
CA ALA A 48 -21.24 5.81 16.93
C ALA A 48 -22.05 4.85 17.81
N THR A 49 -23.37 4.77 17.63
CA THR A 49 -24.23 3.86 18.41
C THR A 49 -24.04 2.43 17.95
N ALA A 50 -24.15 2.20 16.63
CA ALA A 50 -23.94 0.87 16.04
C ALA A 50 -22.51 0.38 16.26
N LEU A 51 -21.53 1.26 16.13
CA LEU A 51 -20.13 0.97 16.38
C LEU A 51 -19.87 0.58 17.84
N ARG A 52 -20.42 1.33 18.80
CA ARG A 52 -20.32 0.99 20.23
C ARG A 52 -20.83 -0.42 20.50
N ALA A 53 -21.98 -0.77 19.94
CA ALA A 53 -22.58 -2.09 20.16
C ALA A 53 -21.68 -3.22 19.66
N ARG A 54 -21.05 -3.08 18.48
CA ARG A 54 -20.12 -4.08 17.94
C ARG A 54 -18.86 -4.23 18.79
N LEU A 55 -18.23 -3.11 19.14
CA LEU A 55 -17.01 -3.12 19.94
C LEU A 55 -17.24 -3.68 21.35
N THR A 56 -18.37 -3.36 21.98
CA THR A 56 -18.76 -3.95 23.27
C THR A 56 -18.99 -5.46 23.15
N ALA A 57 -19.64 -5.92 22.08
CA ALA A 57 -19.84 -7.35 21.84
C ALA A 57 -18.51 -8.11 21.61
N GLN A 58 -17.53 -7.46 20.98
CA GLN A 58 -16.22 -8.05 20.68
C GLN A 58 -15.29 -8.09 21.89
N LEU A 59 -15.17 -7.00 22.65
CA LEU A 59 -14.17 -6.83 23.70
C LEU A 59 -14.64 -7.23 25.10
N GLY A 60 -15.96 -7.37 25.27
CA GLY A 60 -16.60 -7.70 26.53
C GLY A 60 -16.38 -6.67 27.64
N ASP A 61 -16.72 -7.06 28.87
CA ASP A 61 -16.61 -6.17 30.05
C ASP A 61 -15.16 -5.86 30.42
N GLY A 62 -14.86 -4.62 30.79
CA GLY A 62 -13.52 -4.18 31.18
C GLY A 62 -12.75 -3.38 30.14
N VAL A 63 -13.38 -3.03 29.01
CA VAL A 63 -12.88 -2.02 28.07
C VAL A 63 -13.92 -0.90 27.94
N GLU A 64 -13.51 0.33 28.25
CA GLU A 64 -14.33 1.51 28.08
C GLU A 64 -13.86 2.30 26.86
N ILE A 65 -14.77 2.54 25.91
CA ILE A 65 -14.47 3.25 24.67
C ILE A 65 -15.13 4.62 24.67
N HIS A 66 -14.32 5.65 24.59
CA HIS A 66 -14.74 7.02 24.36
C HIS A 66 -14.56 7.38 22.89
N PHE A 67 -15.65 7.71 22.21
CA PHE A 67 -15.58 8.30 20.88
C PHE A 67 -15.30 9.79 21.04
N ALA A 68 -14.15 10.22 20.56
CA ALA A 68 -13.74 11.60 20.55
C ALA A 68 -14.59 12.39 19.54
N THR A 69 -14.91 13.64 19.89
CA THR A 69 -15.68 14.57 19.05
C THR A 69 -14.88 15.81 18.68
N ASP A 70 -13.70 15.97 19.27
CA ASP A 70 -12.68 16.94 18.92
C ASP A 70 -11.75 16.38 17.83
N ASP A 71 -10.98 17.28 17.22
CA ASP A 71 -10.03 16.93 16.18
C ASP A 71 -9.04 15.87 16.67
N ASN A 72 -8.72 14.92 15.79
CA ASN A 72 -7.72 13.92 16.09
C ASN A 72 -6.35 14.62 16.24
N PRO A 73 -5.70 14.58 17.41
CA PRO A 73 -4.40 15.20 17.61
C PRO A 73 -3.30 14.54 16.77
N TRP A 74 -3.55 13.34 16.25
CA TRP A 74 -2.72 12.66 15.25
C TRP A 74 -3.05 13.07 13.80
N GLN A 75 -4.17 13.77 13.53
CA GLN A 75 -4.43 14.42 12.23
C GLN A 75 -3.92 15.86 12.19
N ALA A 76 -4.01 16.59 13.31
CA ALA A 76 -3.53 17.96 13.42
C ALA A 76 -2.01 18.00 13.62
N GLY A 77 -1.24 17.85 12.53
CA GLY A 77 0.21 18.09 12.53
C GLY A 77 1.09 17.20 11.66
N LEU A 78 0.52 16.28 10.87
CA LEU A 78 1.28 15.27 10.10
C LEU A 78 1.40 15.53 8.60
N VAL A 79 1.10 16.73 8.09
CA VAL A 79 1.45 17.04 6.69
C VAL A 79 2.96 17.24 6.63
N SER A 80 3.70 16.30 6.03
CA SER A 80 5.12 16.50 5.78
C SER A 80 5.33 17.74 4.93
N ALA A 81 6.08 18.72 5.46
CA ALA A 81 6.49 19.90 4.70
C ALA A 81 7.52 19.57 3.61
N GLU A 82 8.10 18.36 3.65
CA GLU A 82 9.13 17.91 2.71
C GLU A 82 8.58 16.85 1.75
N ALA A 83 8.91 17.01 0.47
CA ALA A 83 8.62 16.01 -0.56
C ALA A 83 9.50 14.77 -0.35
N ARG A 84 8.87 13.61 -0.34
CA ARG A 84 9.58 12.33 -0.23
C ARG A 84 9.98 11.82 -1.60
N LEU A 85 11.28 11.73 -1.84
CA LEU A 85 11.81 11.34 -3.15
C LEU A 85 11.72 9.83 -3.35
N ILE A 86 11.14 9.42 -4.49
CA ILE A 86 11.05 8.02 -4.91
C ILE A 86 11.60 7.89 -6.33
N GLY A 87 12.59 7.02 -6.52
CA GLY A 87 13.35 6.91 -7.75
C GLY A 87 14.02 8.22 -8.21
N ALA A 88 14.25 8.36 -9.51
CA ALA A 88 14.92 9.53 -10.09
C ALA A 88 13.94 10.64 -10.49
N GLY A 89 12.73 10.28 -10.94
CA GLY A 89 11.77 11.15 -11.59
C GLY A 89 10.49 11.42 -10.79
N PHE A 90 10.34 10.89 -9.58
CA PHE A 90 9.13 11.05 -8.78
C PHE A 90 9.38 11.59 -7.37
N ALA A 91 8.39 12.26 -6.82
CA ALA A 91 8.33 12.67 -5.43
C ALA A 91 6.90 12.54 -4.91
N ILE A 92 6.75 12.10 -3.68
CA ILE A 92 5.46 12.03 -2.99
C ILE A 92 5.30 13.29 -2.15
N VAL A 93 4.13 13.91 -2.27
CA VAL A 93 3.74 15.12 -1.55
C VAL A 93 2.39 14.91 -0.87
N GLU A 94 2.22 15.54 0.28
CA GLU A 94 0.98 15.49 1.05
C GLU A 94 0.13 16.75 0.87
N ALA A 95 0.76 17.88 0.54
CA ALA A 95 0.12 19.14 0.21
C ALA A 95 0.54 19.64 -1.18
N ASP A 96 -0.33 20.44 -1.80
CA ASP A 96 -0.12 20.95 -3.16
C ASP A 96 1.01 21.98 -3.21
N GLU A 97 1.26 22.66 -2.10
CA GLU A 97 2.29 23.67 -1.92
C GLU A 97 3.67 23.09 -1.58
N THR A 98 3.77 21.77 -1.32
CA THR A 98 5.03 21.11 -0.97
C THR A 98 6.03 21.27 -2.13
N PRO A 99 7.22 21.88 -1.91
CA PRO A 99 8.21 22.06 -2.96
C PRO A 99 8.72 20.73 -3.52
N VAL A 100 8.72 20.59 -4.85
CA VAL A 100 9.20 19.40 -5.55
C VAL A 100 10.50 19.75 -6.30
N PRO A 101 11.60 18.99 -6.11
CA PRO A 101 12.83 19.24 -6.84
C PRO A 101 12.65 19.20 -8.36
N ALA A 102 13.40 20.04 -9.07
CA ALA A 102 13.35 20.13 -10.52
C ALA A 102 13.61 18.76 -11.19
N GLY A 103 12.86 18.47 -12.26
CA GLY A 103 12.96 17.22 -13.00
C GLY A 103 12.16 16.05 -12.39
N ARG A 104 11.44 16.27 -11.29
CA ARG A 104 10.57 15.26 -10.67
C ARG A 104 9.09 15.60 -10.80
N ARG A 105 8.27 14.56 -10.83
CA ARG A 105 6.82 14.64 -10.82
C ARG A 105 6.28 14.41 -9.42
N ALA A 106 5.40 15.29 -8.98
CA ALA A 106 4.68 15.16 -7.72
C ALA A 106 3.58 14.09 -7.83
N LEU A 107 3.48 13.22 -6.84
CA LEU A 107 2.36 12.31 -6.62
C LEU A 107 1.73 12.65 -5.27
N ARG A 108 0.45 13.01 -5.30
CA ARG A 108 -0.31 13.37 -4.09
C ARG A 108 -0.76 12.10 -3.37
N ILE A 109 -0.21 11.85 -2.19
CA ILE A 109 -0.54 10.68 -1.35
C ILE A 109 -0.54 11.16 0.09
N ALA A 110 -1.68 11.04 0.77
CA ALA A 110 -1.81 11.44 2.17
C ALA A 110 -1.14 10.42 3.11
N ALA A 111 -0.45 10.89 4.15
CA ALA A 111 0.11 10.04 5.20
C ALA A 111 -0.97 9.30 6.00
N GLY A 112 -0.59 8.16 6.60
CA GLY A 112 -1.44 7.34 7.48
C GLY A 112 -2.55 6.58 6.76
N SER A 113 -2.51 6.49 5.43
CA SER A 113 -3.64 6.02 4.62
C SER A 113 -3.63 4.53 4.28
N ALA A 114 -2.45 3.94 4.10
CA ALA A 114 -2.19 2.51 3.85
C ALA A 114 -0.67 2.30 3.72
N PHE A 115 -0.20 1.04 3.68
CA PHE A 115 1.18 0.74 3.29
C PHE A 115 1.46 1.20 1.85
N GLY A 116 2.70 1.62 1.56
CA GLY A 116 3.07 2.14 0.24
C GLY A 116 3.22 3.66 0.17
N GLU A 117 3.38 4.32 1.31
CA GLU A 117 3.67 5.76 1.33
C GLU A 117 5.02 6.10 0.68
N GLY A 118 5.94 5.14 0.50
CA GLY A 118 7.22 5.36 -0.17
C GLY A 118 8.40 5.70 0.75
N ALA A 119 8.20 5.68 2.07
CA ALA A 119 9.32 5.72 3.03
C ALA A 119 10.14 4.42 3.03
N HIS A 120 9.55 3.32 2.59
CA HIS A 120 10.22 2.02 2.59
C HIS A 120 11.14 1.89 1.36
N PRO A 121 12.39 1.41 1.51
CA PRO A 121 13.34 1.27 0.40
C PRO A 121 12.80 0.50 -0.81
N THR A 122 11.91 -0.46 -0.59
CA THR A 122 11.33 -1.30 -1.65
C THR A 122 10.44 -0.53 -2.61
N THR A 123 9.72 0.50 -2.16
CA THR A 123 8.95 1.36 -3.07
C THR A 123 9.88 2.09 -4.01
N ALA A 124 10.97 2.68 -3.50
CA ALA A 124 11.95 3.37 -4.35
C ALA A 124 12.63 2.40 -5.33
N LEU A 125 12.98 1.19 -4.89
CA LEU A 125 13.51 0.15 -5.78
C LEU A 125 12.53 -0.21 -6.92
N CYS A 126 11.23 -0.38 -6.64
CA CYS A 126 10.23 -0.62 -7.67
C CYS A 126 10.09 0.55 -8.64
N VAL A 127 10.11 1.80 -8.15
CA VAL A 127 10.02 3.00 -8.99
C VAL A 127 11.24 3.11 -9.91
N GLU A 128 12.43 2.87 -9.40
CA GLU A 128 13.66 2.87 -10.20
C GLU A 128 13.66 1.77 -11.26
N ALA A 129 13.18 0.57 -10.91
CA ALA A 129 13.02 -0.52 -11.86
C ALA A 129 11.99 -0.17 -12.96
N LEU A 130 10.89 0.50 -12.60
CA LEU A 130 9.89 0.99 -13.53
C LEU A 130 10.44 2.06 -14.47
N GLU A 131 11.21 3.01 -13.95
CA GLU A 131 11.87 4.06 -14.74
C GLU A 131 12.87 3.45 -15.73
N ALA A 132 13.73 2.54 -15.27
CA ALA A 132 14.70 1.84 -16.11
C ALA A 132 14.02 0.99 -17.18
N TRP A 133 12.96 0.25 -16.81
CA TRP A 133 12.18 -0.52 -17.76
C TRP A 133 11.52 0.37 -18.80
N ARG A 134 10.92 1.51 -18.41
CA ARG A 134 10.27 2.44 -19.35
C ARG A 134 11.27 3.09 -20.31
N ALA A 135 12.51 3.31 -19.88
CA ALA A 135 13.56 3.84 -20.75
C ALA A 135 13.94 2.88 -21.89
N ALA A 136 13.79 1.58 -21.68
CA ALA A 136 14.12 0.54 -22.65
C ALA A 136 12.91 0.02 -23.47
N HIS A 137 11.68 0.26 -23.02
CA HIS A 137 10.47 -0.34 -23.61
C HIS A 137 9.37 0.69 -23.88
N ALA A 138 8.56 0.43 -24.91
CA ALA A 138 7.31 1.13 -25.10
C ALA A 138 6.29 0.72 -24.02
N PRO A 139 5.40 1.64 -23.57
CA PRO A 139 4.40 1.28 -22.58
C PRO A 139 3.39 0.28 -23.18
N PRO A 140 3.08 -0.83 -22.49
CA PRO A 140 2.06 -1.78 -22.91
C PRO A 140 0.66 -1.16 -22.79
N PRO A 141 -0.36 -1.79 -23.41
CA PRO A 141 -1.74 -1.31 -23.31
C PRO A 141 -2.33 -1.39 -21.90
N SER A 142 -1.80 -2.27 -21.05
CA SER A 142 -2.25 -2.40 -19.67
C SER A 142 -1.17 -2.97 -18.73
N ALA A 143 -1.35 -2.67 -17.44
CA ALA A 143 -0.54 -3.21 -16.36
C ALA A 143 -1.39 -3.64 -15.15
N LEU A 144 -0.79 -4.45 -14.29
CA LEU A 144 -1.36 -4.89 -13.02
C LEU A 144 -0.43 -4.55 -11.85
N ASP A 145 -0.98 -3.91 -10.82
CA ASP A 145 -0.32 -3.64 -9.54
C ASP A 145 -0.93 -4.54 -8.47
N VAL A 146 -0.15 -5.50 -7.96
CA VAL A 146 -0.57 -6.53 -7.00
C VAL A 146 -0.13 -6.14 -5.59
N GLY A 147 -1.09 -5.92 -4.70
CA GLY A 147 -0.83 -5.36 -3.37
C GLY A 147 -0.62 -3.85 -3.45
N THR A 148 -1.58 -3.16 -4.07
CA THR A 148 -1.41 -1.75 -4.47
C THR A 148 -1.25 -0.81 -3.28
N GLY A 149 -1.75 -1.16 -2.08
CA GLY A 149 -1.63 -0.32 -0.90
C GLY A 149 -2.20 1.09 -1.13
N THR A 150 -1.36 2.12 -0.97
CA THR A 150 -1.70 3.52 -1.29
C THR A 150 -1.99 3.78 -2.77
N GLY A 151 -1.67 2.87 -3.68
CA GLY A 151 -1.74 3.08 -5.13
C GLY A 151 -0.50 3.73 -5.73
N VAL A 152 0.59 3.91 -4.97
CA VAL A 152 1.78 4.64 -5.45
C VAL A 152 2.37 4.04 -6.73
N LEU A 153 2.47 2.71 -6.82
CA LEU A 153 3.06 2.06 -8.00
C LEU A 153 2.11 2.14 -9.20
N ALA A 154 0.81 1.98 -9.00
CA ALA A 154 -0.19 2.24 -10.04
C ALA A 154 -0.12 3.68 -10.59
N LEU A 155 0.02 4.68 -9.72
CA LEU A 155 0.21 6.08 -10.11
C LEU A 155 1.49 6.28 -10.94
N VAL A 156 2.61 5.69 -10.51
CA VAL A 156 3.88 5.73 -11.25
C VAL A 156 3.75 5.06 -12.61
N VAL A 157 3.07 3.92 -12.69
CA VAL A 157 2.88 3.19 -13.95
C VAL A 157 2.05 4.00 -14.96
N VAL A 158 0.94 4.63 -14.52
CA VAL A 158 0.16 5.56 -15.35
C VAL A 158 1.01 6.76 -15.77
N ALA A 159 1.76 7.32 -14.82
CA ALA A 159 2.67 8.42 -15.08
C ALA A 159 3.71 8.09 -16.15
N LEU A 160 4.22 6.85 -16.19
CA LEU A 160 5.17 6.40 -17.21
C LEU A 160 4.53 6.11 -18.59
N GLY A 161 3.22 6.32 -18.72
CA GLY A 161 2.50 6.30 -19.99
C GLY A 161 1.69 5.03 -20.25
N VAL A 162 1.56 4.13 -19.25
CA VAL A 162 0.66 2.98 -19.38
C VAL A 162 -0.79 3.47 -19.23
N PRO A 163 -1.66 3.27 -20.23
CA PRO A 163 -2.96 3.94 -20.25
C PRO A 163 -4.00 3.29 -19.33
N ARG A 164 -3.79 2.03 -18.92
CA ARG A 164 -4.73 1.28 -18.06
C ARG A 164 -3.98 0.46 -17.03
N VAL A 165 -4.29 0.67 -15.76
CA VAL A 165 -3.73 -0.11 -14.65
C VAL A 165 -4.87 -0.73 -13.87
N ARG A 166 -4.81 -2.04 -13.66
CA ARG A 166 -5.62 -2.69 -12.62
C ARG A 166 -4.81 -2.72 -11.34
N ALA A 167 -5.31 -2.10 -10.30
CA ALA A 167 -4.66 -2.04 -8.99
C ALA A 167 -5.45 -2.91 -8.01
N ILE A 168 -4.82 -3.92 -7.43
CA ILE A 168 -5.52 -4.88 -6.56
C ILE A 168 -4.97 -4.86 -5.14
N ASP A 169 -5.86 -4.97 -4.18
CA ASP A 169 -5.51 -5.21 -2.77
C ASP A 169 -6.65 -5.97 -2.09
N ILE A 170 -6.32 -6.90 -1.20
CA ILE A 170 -7.31 -7.64 -0.41
C ILE A 170 -7.89 -6.77 0.71
N ASP A 171 -7.16 -5.77 1.17
CA ASP A 171 -7.62 -4.83 2.19
C ASP A 171 -8.53 -3.74 1.57
N GLY A 172 -9.76 -3.64 2.08
CA GLY A 172 -10.72 -2.63 1.66
C GLY A 172 -10.26 -1.19 1.91
N LEU A 173 -9.48 -0.96 2.98
CA LEU A 173 -8.93 0.35 3.31
C LEU A 173 -7.84 0.76 2.32
N ALA A 174 -6.93 -0.15 1.97
CA ALA A 174 -5.95 0.06 0.90
C ALA A 174 -6.64 0.40 -0.43
N ARG A 175 -7.68 -0.35 -0.81
CA ARG A 175 -8.46 -0.04 -2.03
C ARG A 175 -9.11 1.35 -1.98
N ALA A 176 -9.64 1.76 -0.83
CA ALA A 176 -10.21 3.10 -0.68
C ALA A 176 -9.14 4.19 -0.82
N ALA A 177 -7.97 3.98 -0.22
CA ALA A 177 -6.81 4.89 -0.35
C ALA A 177 -6.34 5.01 -1.79
N ALA A 178 -6.13 3.88 -2.50
CA ALA A 178 -5.72 3.86 -3.90
C ALA A 178 -6.71 4.61 -4.81
N ARG A 179 -8.02 4.44 -4.62
CA ARG A 179 -9.04 5.20 -5.39
C ARG A 179 -8.95 6.69 -5.12
N ARG A 180 -8.83 7.08 -3.85
CA ARG A 180 -8.72 8.49 -3.46
C ARG A 180 -7.47 9.12 -4.06
N HIS A 181 -6.31 8.48 -3.95
CA HIS A 181 -5.07 9.02 -4.51
C HIS A 181 -5.09 9.04 -6.04
N ALA A 182 -5.69 8.04 -6.70
CA ALA A 182 -5.92 8.10 -8.15
C ALA A 182 -6.74 9.34 -8.54
N ALA A 183 -7.82 9.64 -7.82
CA ALA A 183 -8.63 10.83 -8.06
C ALA A 183 -7.85 12.13 -7.79
N GLN A 184 -7.11 12.24 -6.69
CA GLN A 184 -6.30 13.41 -6.34
C GLN A 184 -5.20 13.72 -7.37
N ASN A 185 -4.69 12.70 -8.06
CA ASN A 185 -3.69 12.84 -9.12
C ASN A 185 -4.30 12.98 -10.52
N GLY A 186 -5.64 13.04 -10.66
CA GLY A 186 -6.32 13.12 -11.95
C GLY A 186 -6.18 11.84 -12.80
N MET A 187 -5.98 10.69 -12.16
CA MET A 187 -5.69 9.40 -12.79
C MET A 187 -6.79 8.35 -12.57
N ALA A 188 -7.96 8.74 -12.03
CA ALA A 188 -9.06 7.83 -11.72
C ALA A 188 -9.57 7.04 -12.95
N GLU A 189 -9.55 7.64 -14.15
CA GLU A 189 -9.97 6.96 -15.38
C GLU A 189 -8.96 5.91 -15.88
N HIS A 190 -7.71 5.99 -15.41
CA HIS A 190 -6.63 5.11 -15.81
C HIS A 190 -6.43 3.95 -14.83
N ILE A 191 -6.92 4.05 -13.59
CA ILE A 191 -6.66 3.09 -12.52
C ILE A 191 -7.96 2.44 -12.05
N ALA A 192 -8.15 1.18 -12.43
CA ALA A 192 -9.26 0.35 -11.96
C ALA A 192 -8.86 -0.39 -10.67
N VAL A 193 -9.42 0.01 -9.53
CA VAL A 193 -9.14 -0.61 -8.23
C VAL A 193 -10.10 -1.76 -7.93
N ALA A 194 -9.56 -2.96 -7.73
CA ALA A 194 -10.32 -4.19 -7.47
C ALA A 194 -9.74 -4.99 -6.29
N GLU A 195 -10.49 -5.99 -5.82
CA GLU A 195 -10.04 -6.87 -4.73
C GLU A 195 -9.27 -8.09 -5.23
N THR A 196 -9.72 -8.63 -6.36
CA THR A 196 -9.21 -9.87 -6.92
C THR A 196 -8.38 -9.63 -8.17
N LEU A 197 -7.47 -10.56 -8.43
CA LEU A 197 -6.77 -10.66 -9.71
C LEU A 197 -7.76 -10.67 -10.88
N PRO A 198 -7.37 -10.16 -12.07
CA PRO A 198 -8.18 -10.30 -13.26
C PRO A 198 -8.37 -11.79 -13.64
N PRO A 199 -9.33 -12.11 -14.53
CA PRO A 199 -9.36 -13.40 -15.20
C PRO A 199 -7.99 -13.71 -15.83
N VAL A 200 -7.59 -14.99 -15.85
CA VAL A 200 -6.28 -15.40 -16.38
C VAL A 200 -6.12 -15.07 -17.88
N GLN A 201 -7.23 -14.96 -18.61
CA GLN A 201 -7.28 -14.57 -20.02
C GLN A 201 -6.93 -13.10 -20.25
N GLU A 202 -7.02 -12.25 -19.22
CA GLU A 202 -6.66 -10.83 -19.27
C GLU A 202 -5.18 -10.66 -18.90
N THR A 203 -4.29 -11.00 -19.83
CA THR A 203 -2.84 -10.86 -19.64
C THR A 203 -2.39 -9.39 -19.66
N GLN A 204 -1.26 -9.13 -19.02
CA GLN A 204 -0.73 -7.80 -18.76
C GLN A 204 0.69 -7.71 -19.30
N GLY A 205 1.02 -6.61 -20.00
CA GLY A 205 2.39 -6.40 -20.49
C GLY A 205 3.37 -6.00 -19.38
N LEU A 206 2.83 -5.52 -18.26
CA LEU A 206 3.60 -5.18 -17.06
C LEU A 206 2.83 -5.62 -15.81
N ILE A 207 3.51 -6.33 -14.90
CA ILE A 207 3.01 -6.64 -13.56
C ILE A 207 4.01 -6.06 -12.55
N VAL A 208 3.51 -5.40 -11.52
CA VAL A 208 4.32 -4.90 -10.40
C VAL A 208 3.75 -5.46 -9.11
N ALA A 209 4.60 -5.94 -8.21
CA ALA A 209 4.19 -6.38 -6.88
C ALA A 209 5.25 -6.06 -5.83
N ASN A 210 4.93 -5.15 -4.91
CA ASN A 210 5.76 -4.86 -3.74
C ASN A 210 5.10 -5.48 -2.51
N LEU A 211 5.36 -6.78 -2.31
CA LEU A 211 4.66 -7.61 -1.36
C LEU A 211 5.67 -8.32 -0.44
N PRO A 212 5.28 -8.66 0.80
CA PRO A 212 6.11 -9.51 1.65
C PRO A 212 6.38 -10.87 0.99
N PRO A 213 7.45 -11.59 1.40
CA PRO A 213 7.88 -12.83 0.74
C PRO A 213 6.79 -13.92 0.68
N GLY A 214 6.02 -14.10 1.75
CA GLY A 214 4.95 -15.11 1.80
C GLY A 214 3.89 -14.91 0.72
N PRO A 215 3.22 -13.75 0.67
CA PRO A 215 2.29 -13.40 -0.41
C PRO A 215 2.91 -13.46 -1.81
N LEU A 216 4.15 -13.00 -2.01
CA LEU A 216 4.83 -13.11 -3.31
C LEU A 216 4.95 -14.56 -3.79
N LEU A 217 5.40 -15.45 -2.91
CA LEU A 217 5.54 -16.88 -3.22
C LEU A 217 4.18 -17.53 -3.49
N ALA A 218 3.16 -17.20 -2.70
CA ALA A 218 1.81 -17.73 -2.87
C ALA A 218 1.14 -17.30 -4.18
N LEU A 219 1.43 -16.07 -4.64
CA LEU A 219 0.83 -15.50 -5.84
C LEU A 219 1.70 -15.68 -7.10
N SER A 220 2.88 -16.30 -7.01
CA SER A 220 3.84 -16.35 -8.13
C SER A 220 3.27 -17.03 -9.37
N ALA A 221 2.57 -18.16 -9.20
CA ALA A 221 1.94 -18.88 -10.31
C ALA A 221 0.81 -18.07 -10.96
N GLU A 222 -0.02 -17.43 -10.15
CA GLU A 222 -1.15 -16.61 -10.62
C GLU A 222 -0.68 -15.35 -11.37
N MET A 223 0.40 -14.72 -10.90
CA MET A 223 1.01 -13.57 -11.59
C MET A 223 1.65 -14.00 -12.91
N ARG A 224 2.41 -15.11 -12.93
CA ARG A 224 2.99 -15.66 -14.16
C ARG A 224 1.93 -15.97 -15.22
N ALA A 225 0.82 -16.58 -14.81
CA ALA A 225 -0.26 -16.94 -15.72
C ALA A 225 -0.98 -15.72 -16.35
N ARG A 226 -0.79 -14.52 -15.78
CA ARG A 226 -1.34 -13.25 -16.28
C ARG A 226 -0.30 -12.35 -16.93
N LEU A 227 0.94 -12.82 -17.07
CA LEU A 227 1.97 -12.06 -17.76
C LEU A 227 1.86 -12.34 -19.26
N ALA A 228 1.75 -11.29 -20.08
CA ALA A 228 1.74 -11.44 -21.52
C ALA A 228 3.11 -11.97 -22.01
N PRO A 229 3.18 -12.64 -23.18
CA PRO A 229 4.44 -12.93 -23.85
C PRO A 229 5.28 -11.66 -24.03
N GLY A 230 6.58 -11.75 -23.78
CA GLY A 230 7.47 -10.57 -23.75
C GLY A 230 7.20 -9.55 -22.63
N GLY A 231 6.22 -9.82 -21.74
CA GLY A 231 5.88 -8.93 -20.63
C GLY A 231 6.92 -8.93 -19.52
N ALA A 232 6.91 -7.86 -18.72
CA ALA A 232 7.79 -7.70 -17.56
C ALA A 232 7.03 -7.82 -16.23
N LEU A 233 7.69 -8.43 -15.24
CA LEU A 233 7.21 -8.57 -13.87
C LEU A 233 8.26 -8.01 -12.92
N ILE A 234 7.90 -6.96 -12.19
CA ILE A 234 8.76 -6.25 -11.24
C ILE A 234 8.32 -6.59 -9.82
N VAL A 235 9.17 -7.24 -9.04
CA VAL A 235 8.85 -7.68 -7.67
C VAL A 235 9.83 -7.13 -6.65
N SER A 236 9.31 -6.66 -5.53
CA SER A 236 10.08 -6.26 -4.34
C SER A 236 9.29 -6.55 -3.06
N GLY A 237 9.79 -6.12 -1.90
CA GLY A 237 9.18 -6.41 -0.59
C GLY A 237 9.85 -7.57 0.16
N PHE A 238 11.01 -8.04 -0.31
CA PHE A 238 11.76 -9.15 0.28
C PHE A 238 13.24 -8.78 0.52
N ALA A 239 13.89 -9.51 1.43
CA ALA A 239 15.28 -9.30 1.79
C ALA A 239 16.23 -9.83 0.71
N THR A 240 17.44 -9.28 0.62
CA THR A 240 18.49 -9.72 -0.32
C THR A 240 18.77 -11.23 -0.23
N ALA A 241 18.73 -11.80 0.98
CA ALA A 241 18.93 -13.24 1.19
C ALA A 241 17.85 -14.13 0.54
N GLN A 242 16.72 -13.56 0.12
CA GLN A 242 15.58 -14.29 -0.45
C GLN A 242 15.53 -14.25 -1.99
N ILE A 243 16.49 -13.58 -2.65
CA ILE A 243 16.55 -13.43 -4.11
C ILE A 243 16.45 -14.79 -4.82
N GLU A 244 17.20 -15.79 -4.37
CA GLU A 244 17.22 -17.11 -5.02
C GLU A 244 15.85 -17.80 -4.92
N ALA A 245 15.24 -17.81 -3.74
CA ALA A 245 13.94 -18.41 -3.52
C ALA A 245 12.83 -17.71 -4.33
N ILE A 246 12.85 -16.37 -4.39
CA ILE A 246 11.90 -15.59 -5.19
C ILE A 246 12.10 -15.86 -6.68
N THR A 247 13.34 -15.84 -7.16
CA THR A 247 13.65 -16.13 -8.58
C THR A 247 13.15 -17.53 -8.97
N ALA A 248 13.41 -18.54 -8.14
CA ALA A 248 12.93 -19.91 -8.37
C ALA A 248 11.41 -20.00 -8.43
N ALA A 249 10.69 -19.27 -7.57
CA ALA A 249 9.22 -19.26 -7.56
C ALA A 249 8.60 -18.65 -8.82
N PHE A 250 9.34 -17.80 -9.53
CA PHE A 250 8.94 -17.20 -10.79
C PHE A 250 9.50 -17.88 -12.04
N ALA A 251 10.21 -19.01 -11.92
CA ALA A 251 10.59 -19.81 -13.07
C ALA A 251 9.33 -20.18 -13.92
N PRO A 252 9.38 -20.21 -15.26
CA PRO A 252 10.56 -20.09 -16.10
C PRO A 252 10.88 -18.64 -16.54
N LEU A 253 10.35 -17.60 -15.87
CA LEU A 253 10.69 -16.22 -16.22
C LEU A 253 12.20 -15.97 -16.02
N ALA A 254 12.80 -15.20 -16.91
CA ALA A 254 14.21 -14.85 -16.84
C ALA A 254 14.41 -13.59 -15.97
N ALA A 255 15.32 -13.63 -15.01
CA ALA A 255 15.75 -12.44 -14.28
C ALA A 255 16.69 -11.60 -15.15
N THR A 256 16.23 -10.43 -15.58
CA THR A 256 16.96 -9.53 -16.48
C THR A 256 17.56 -8.33 -15.77
N ALA A 257 17.07 -7.98 -14.58
CA ALA A 257 17.69 -6.99 -13.73
C ALA A 257 17.44 -7.28 -12.24
N GLN A 258 18.35 -6.79 -11.41
CA GLN A 258 18.29 -6.88 -9.95
C GLN A 258 18.86 -5.60 -9.34
N ALA A 259 18.21 -5.10 -8.31
CA ALA A 259 18.72 -4.00 -7.49
C ALA A 259 18.54 -4.32 -6.01
N THR A 260 19.41 -3.77 -5.16
CA THR A 260 19.33 -3.91 -3.71
C THR A 260 19.55 -2.57 -3.02
N ARG A 261 18.89 -2.37 -1.88
CA ARG A 261 19.02 -1.19 -1.02
C ARG A 261 18.63 -1.56 0.41
N ASP A 262 19.47 -1.18 1.37
CA ASP A 262 19.21 -1.34 2.81
C ASP A 262 18.76 -2.76 3.21
N GLY A 263 19.36 -3.78 2.60
CA GLY A 263 19.05 -5.18 2.86
C GLY A 263 17.80 -5.72 2.14
N PHE A 264 17.11 -4.89 1.36
CA PHE A 264 15.99 -5.28 0.49
C PHE A 264 16.41 -5.43 -0.96
N ALA A 265 15.63 -6.19 -1.73
CA ALA A 265 15.88 -6.46 -3.13
C ALA A 265 14.65 -6.18 -4.01
N CYS A 266 14.92 -5.90 -5.28
CA CYS A 266 13.94 -5.84 -6.36
C CYS A 266 14.48 -6.64 -7.55
N LEU A 267 13.59 -7.40 -8.20
CA LEU A 267 13.88 -8.17 -9.40
C LEU A 267 12.99 -7.71 -10.55
N VAL A 268 13.57 -7.65 -11.74
CA VAL A 268 12.85 -7.54 -13.00
C VAL A 268 12.94 -8.90 -13.70
N LEU A 269 11.78 -9.50 -13.94
CA LEU A 269 11.62 -10.81 -14.54
C LEU A 269 10.88 -10.64 -15.87
N THR A 270 11.28 -11.34 -16.92
CA THR A 270 10.64 -11.22 -18.25
C THR A 270 10.14 -12.57 -18.74
N SER A 271 8.96 -12.56 -19.35
CA SER A 271 8.47 -13.68 -20.14
C SER A 271 9.22 -13.75 -21.47
N PRO A 272 9.57 -14.94 -21.99
CA PRO A 272 10.06 -15.04 -23.36
C PRO A 272 9.02 -14.48 -24.34
N GLU A 273 9.49 -13.95 -25.48
CA GLU A 273 8.62 -13.60 -26.59
C GLU A 273 7.98 -14.89 -27.14
N GLU A 274 6.73 -14.80 -27.63
CA GLU A 274 6.14 -15.91 -28.38
C GLU A 274 7.00 -16.18 -29.61
N ALA A 275 7.46 -17.42 -29.77
CA ALA A 275 8.11 -17.84 -31.01
C ALA A 275 7.07 -17.73 -32.14
N CYS A 276 7.34 -16.84 -33.11
CA CYS A 276 6.59 -16.75 -34.36
C CYS A 276 6.58 -18.09 -35.12
#